data_AF-A0A2D9C3Z2-F1
#
_entry.id   AF-A0A2D9C3Z2-F1
#
_cell.length_a   1.000
_cell.length_b   1.000
_cell.length_c   1.000
_cell.angle_alpha   90.00
_cell.angle_beta   90.00
_cell.angle_gamma   90.00
#
_symmetry.space_group_name_H-M   'P 1'
#
loop_
_entity.id
_entity.type
_entity.pdbx_description
1 polymer ?
#
loop_
_entity_poly.entity_id
_entity_poly.type
_entity_poly.pdbx_seq_one_letter_code
_entity_poly.pdbx_strand_id
1 'polypeptide(L)' 'MTPRQEGYTVKNGRLINLAPDGMTGIARAASMKRAVKADRKVNQIAEAIEMAENKKNFRQLYF' A
#
# COMPACT_ATOMS: atom_id res chain seq x y z
N MET A 1 -13.92 -12.49 17.40
CA MET A 1 -13.41 -13.54 16.49
C MET A 1 -13.26 -14.82 17.29
N THR A 2 -13.55 -15.97 16.71
CA THR A 2 -13.29 -17.26 17.36
C THR A 2 -11.85 -17.67 17.09
N PRO A 3 -11.16 -18.41 17.98
CA PRO A 3 -9.77 -18.85 17.77
C PRO A 3 -9.54 -19.55 16.42
N ARG A 4 -10.57 -20.24 15.89
CA ARG A 4 -10.54 -20.88 14.57
C ARG A 4 -10.35 -19.88 13.42
N GLN A 5 -10.90 -18.67 13.54
CA GLN A 5 -10.81 -17.61 12.54
C GLN A 5 -9.46 -16.88 12.56
N GLU A 6 -8.66 -17.06 13.62
CA GLU A 6 -7.35 -16.44 13.79
C GLU A 6 -6.20 -17.41 13.42
N GLY A 7 -6.49 -18.58 12.85
CA GLY A 7 -5.48 -19.57 12.47
C GLY A 7 -5.13 -20.56 13.59
N TYR A 8 -5.83 -20.55 14.72
CA TYR A 8 -5.61 -21.53 15.77
C TYR A 8 -6.49 -22.76 15.56
N THR A 9 -5.89 -23.93 15.43
CA THR A 9 -6.62 -25.20 15.30
C THR A 9 -6.15 -26.21 16.34
N VAL A 10 -7.05 -27.07 16.81
CA VAL A 10 -6.70 -28.18 17.71
C VAL A 10 -6.67 -29.47 16.89
N LYS A 11 -5.52 -30.16 16.89
CA LYS A 11 -5.36 -31.46 16.24
C LYS A 11 -4.74 -32.43 17.23
N ASN A 12 -5.38 -33.58 17.44
CA ASN A 12 -4.92 -34.63 18.38
C ASN A 12 -4.63 -34.09 19.80
N GLY A 13 -5.49 -33.19 20.30
CA GLY A 13 -5.33 -32.57 21.62
C GLY A 13 -4.22 -31.52 21.73
N ARG A 14 -3.53 -31.19 20.63
CA ARG A 14 -2.49 -30.15 20.60
C ARG A 14 -2.96 -28.91 19.86
N LEU A 15 -2.63 -27.74 20.41
CA LEU A 15 -2.82 -26.45 19.76
C LEU A 15 -1.80 -26.29 18.63
N ILE A 16 -2.28 -26.06 17.41
CA ILE A 16 -1.48 -25.69 16.27
C ILE A 16 -1.75 -24.20 16.00
N ASN A 17 -0.69 -23.40 16.09
CA ASN A 17 -0.72 -21.97 15.75
C ASN A 17 -0.37 -21.79 14.26
N LEU A 18 -1.37 -21.45 13.46
CA LEU A 18 -1.22 -21.00 12.07
C LEU A 18 -1.58 -19.51 11.92
N ALA A 19 -1.67 -18.77 13.04
CA ALA A 19 -1.90 -17.34 12.99
C ALA A 19 -0.70 -16.67 12.30
N PRO A 20 -0.93 -15.72 11.37
CA PRO A 20 0.16 -14.94 10.82
C PRO A 20 0.85 -14.14 11.93
N ASP A 21 2.15 -13.93 11.79
CA ASP A 21 2.91 -13.12 12.74
C ASP A 21 2.28 -11.75 12.90
N GLY A 22 2.05 -11.35 14.15
CA GLY A 22 1.48 -10.07 14.48
C GLY A 22 2.39 -8.94 14.03
N MET A 23 1.91 -8.08 13.13
CA MET A 23 2.60 -6.84 12.82
C MET A 23 2.41 -5.85 13.98
N THR A 24 3.50 -5.38 14.58
CA THR A 24 3.45 -4.37 15.65
C THR A 24 2.80 -3.08 15.14
N GLY A 25 2.18 -2.31 16.04
CA GLY A 25 1.56 -1.03 15.68
C GLY A 25 2.54 -0.06 15.01
N ILE A 26 3.80 -0.04 15.47
CA ILE A 26 4.87 0.79 14.91
C ILE A 26 5.23 0.31 13.49
N ALA A 27 5.35 -1.00 13.27
CA ALA A 27 5.63 -1.55 11.95
C ALA A 27 4.50 -1.24 10.96
N ARG A 28 3.25 -1.30 11.40
CA ARG A 28 2.07 -0.89 10.61
C ARG A 28 2.15 0.58 10.22
N ALA A 29 2.38 1.46 11.19
CA ALA A 29 2.47 2.90 10.96
C ALA A 29 3.64 3.27 10.01
N ALA A 30 4.79 2.63 10.17
CA ALA A 30 5.93 2.80 9.27
C ALA A 30 5.63 2.34 7.83
N SER A 31 4.92 1.22 7.67
CA SER A 31 4.45 0.74 6.37
C SER A 31 3.51 1.74 5.70
N MET A 32 2.50 2.22 6.44
CA MET A 32 1.55 3.23 5.95
C MET A 32 2.27 4.53 5.54
N LYS A 33 3.19 5.03 6.36
CA LYS A 33 3.99 6.22 6.04
C LYS A 33 4.81 6.06 4.76
N ARG A 34 5.37 4.87 4.52
CA ARG A 34 6.11 4.57 3.28
C ARG A 34 5.17 4.57 2.06
N ALA A 35 4.01 3.93 2.17
CA ALA A 35 3.02 3.88 1.09
C ALA A 35 2.56 5.30 0.69
N VAL A 36 2.20 6.14 1.67
CA VAL A 36 1.79 7.54 1.42
C VAL A 36 2.91 8.35 0.76
N LYS A 37 4.17 8.14 1.16
CA LYS A 37 5.30 8.82 0.52
C LYS A 37 5.53 8.39 -0.92
N ALA A 38 5.33 7.10 -1.22
CA ALA A 38 5.45 6.59 -2.58
C ALA A 38 4.34 7.16 -3.47
N ASP A 39 3.10 7.12 -2.99
CA ASP A 39 1.93 7.66 -3.68
C ASP A 39 2.09 9.15 -4.03
N ARG A 40 2.51 9.97 -3.07
CA ARG A 40 2.80 11.40 -3.31
C ARG A 40 3.82 11.63 -4.42
N LYS A 41 4.88 10.82 -4.49
CA LYS A 41 5.89 10.95 -5.54
C LYS A 41 5.34 10.56 -6.90
N VAL A 42 4.54 9.49 -6.97
CA VAL A 42 3.90 9.06 -8.21
C VAL A 42 2.96 10.13 -8.74
N ASN A 43 2.12 10.70 -7.87
CA ASN A 43 1.20 11.78 -8.24
C ASN A 43 1.93 13.02 -8.77
N GLN A 44 3.01 13.44 -8.11
CA GLN A 44 3.83 14.57 -8.59
C GLN A 44 4.41 14.34 -10.00
N ILE A 45 4.86 13.11 -10.29
CA ILE A 45 5.40 12.77 -11.60
C ILE A 45 4.28 12.74 -12.65
N ALA A 46 3.13 12.18 -12.31
CA ALA A 46 1.97 12.15 -13.20
C ALA A 46 1.50 13.57 -13.57
N GLU A 47 1.33 14.45 -12.57
CA GLU A 47 0.97 15.86 -12.77
C GLU A 47 2.00 16.59 -13.66
N ALA A 48 3.30 16.34 -13.43
CA ALA A 48 4.36 16.97 -14.23
C ALA A 48 4.32 16.52 -15.69
N ILE A 49 4.07 15.23 -15.95
CA ILE A 49 3.94 14.68 -17.31
C ILE A 49 2.70 15.27 -17.99
N GLU A 50 1.56 15.29 -17.31
CA GLU A 50 0.32 15.84 -17.84
C GLU A 50 0.48 17.32 -18.20
N MET A 51 1.08 18.11 -17.30
CA MET A 51 1.36 19.52 -17.58
C MET A 51 2.32 19.71 -18.76
N ALA A 52 3.34 18.85 -18.88
CA ALA A 52 4.27 18.91 -20.01
C ALA A 52 3.57 18.59 -21.34
N GLU A 53 2.70 17.58 -21.36
CA GLU A 53 1.95 17.19 -22.55
C GLU A 53 0.94 18.26 -22.96
N ASN A 54 0.19 18.82 -21.99
CA ASN A 54 -0.71 19.93 -22.21
C ASN A 54 0.01 21.14 -22.82
N LYS A 55 1.24 21.45 -22.37
CA LYS A 55 2.05 22.53 -22.93
C LYS A 55 2.53 22.25 -24.36
N LYS A 56 2.87 20.99 -24.68
CA LYS A 56 3.23 20.61 -26.06
C LYS A 56 2.04 20.76 -27.00
N ASN A 57 0.88 20.25 -26.60
CA ASN A 57 -0.36 20.34 -27.37
C ASN A 57 -0.76 21.80 -27.59
N PHE A 58 -0.66 22.64 -26.54
CA PHE A 58 -0.88 24.07 -26.66
C PHE A 58 0.09 24.68 -27.68
N ARG A 59 1.40 24.39 -27.59
CA ARG A 59 2.38 24.93 -28.54
C ARG A 59 2.10 24.52 -30.00
N GLN A 60 1.57 23.32 -30.23
CA GLN A 60 1.21 22.85 -31.58
C GLN A 60 -0.01 23.58 -32.18
N LEU A 61 -0.85 24.25 -31.37
CA LEU A 61 -2.02 25.00 -31.86
C LEU A 61 -1.68 26.43 -32.31
N TYR A 62 -0.51 26.96 -31.94
CA TYR A 62 -0.07 28.33 -32.26
C TYR A 62 0.96 28.40 -33.39
N PHE A 63 1.28 27.26 -34.04
CA PHE A 63 2.09 27.16 -35.26
C PHE A 63 1.31 26.35 -36.30
#